data_AF-A0A0F3N8D0-F1
#
_entry.id   AF-A0A0F3N8D0-F1
#
_cell.length_a   1.000
_cell.length_b   1.000
_cell.length_c   1.000
_cell.angle_alpha   90.00
_cell.angle_beta   90.00
_cell.angle_gamma   90.00
#
_symmetry.space_group_name_H-M   'P 1'
#
loop_
_entity.id
_entity.type
_entity.pdbx_description
1 polymer ?
#
loop_
_entity_poly.entity_id
_entity_poly.type
_entity_poly.pdbx_seq_one_letter_code
_entity_poly.pdbx_strand_id
1 'polypeptide(L)' 'MIEEAFSIIKSHNPGLRIIYGGSVNESNIRSLKTGVSGIAGVLVGSASLDADGFARMLDNVMECL' A
#
# COMPACT_ATOMS: atom_id res chain seq x y z
N MET A 1 10.14 -7.52 6.77
CA MET A 1 8.89 -7.97 7.42
C MET A 1 7.69 -7.98 6.47
N ILE A 2 7.37 -6.86 5.78
CA ILE A 2 6.20 -6.83 4.85
C ILE A 2 6.36 -7.86 3.71
N GLU A 3 7.52 -7.90 3.05
CA GLU A 3 7.77 -8.81 1.92
C GLU A 3 7.74 -10.29 2.31
N GLU A 4 8.23 -10.62 3.50
CA GLU A 4 8.23 -11.98 4.02
C GLU A 4 6.80 -12.46 4.27
N ALA A 5 5.99 -11.65 4.97
CA ALA A 5 4.58 -11.93 5.17
C ALA A 5 3.82 -12.04 3.84
N PHE A 6 4.08 -11.12 2.90
CA PHE A 6 3.51 -11.19 1.55
C PHE A 6 3.87 -12.50 0.85
N SER A 7 5.13 -12.92 0.90
CA SER A 7 5.63 -14.14 0.25
C SER A 7 4.97 -15.39 0.83
N ILE A 8 4.78 -15.46 2.14
CA ILE A 8 4.08 -16.57 2.83
C ILE A 8 2.60 -16.61 2.43
N ILE A 9 1.91 -15.47 2.42
CA ILE A 9 0.48 -15.44 2.03
C ILE A 9 0.32 -15.84 0.55
N LYS A 10 1.21 -15.33 -0.31
CA LYS A 10 1.19 -15.57 -1.75
C LYS A 10 1.54 -17.00 -2.12
N SER A 11 2.46 -17.65 -1.39
CA SER A 11 2.82 -19.06 -1.64
C SER A 11 1.65 -20.03 -1.43
N HIS A 12 0.74 -19.71 -0.51
CA HIS A 12 -0.48 -20.50 -0.28
C HIS A 12 -1.64 -20.09 -1.20
N ASN A 13 -1.60 -18.89 -1.78
CA ASN A 13 -2.69 -18.32 -2.58
C ASN A 13 -2.17 -17.50 -3.78
N PRO A 14 -1.57 -18.12 -4.81
CA PRO A 14 -0.88 -17.42 -5.88
C PRO A 14 -1.78 -16.49 -6.70
N GLY A 15 -3.09 -16.77 -6.78
CA GLY A 15 -4.06 -15.93 -7.50
C GLY A 15 -4.59 -14.71 -6.72
N LEU A 16 -4.33 -14.62 -5.41
CA LEU A 16 -4.94 -13.58 -4.58
C LEU A 16 -4.28 -12.21 -4.82
N ARG A 17 -5.10 -11.16 -4.94
CA ARG A 17 -4.63 -9.78 -4.86
C ARG A 17 -4.48 -9.40 -3.39
N ILE A 18 -3.26 -9.07 -2.97
CA ILE A 18 -2.94 -8.70 -1.58
C ILE A 18 -2.76 -7.19 -1.52
N ILE A 19 -3.40 -6.54 -0.56
CA ILE A 19 -3.21 -5.12 -0.24
C ILE A 19 -2.58 -4.96 1.13
N TYR A 20 -1.74 -3.95 1.32
CA TYR A 20 -1.08 -3.67 2.60
C TYR A 20 -1.91 -2.71 3.46
N GLY A 21 -2.29 -3.13 4.67
CA GLY A 21 -3.16 -2.37 5.58
C GLY A 21 -2.49 -1.88 6.87
N GLY A 22 -1.16 -1.77 6.91
CA GLY A 22 -0.46 -1.23 8.08
C GLY A 22 -0.63 0.29 8.23
N SER A 23 0.29 0.94 8.96
CA SER A 23 0.28 2.40 9.15
C SER A 23 0.69 3.14 7.86
N VAL A 24 -0.23 3.21 6.89
CA VAL A 24 -0.07 3.91 5.61
C VAL A 24 -0.44 5.38 5.77
N ASN A 25 0.40 6.28 5.26
CA ASN A 25 0.22 7.73 5.33
C ASN A 25 0.95 8.44 4.17
N GLU A 26 0.82 9.77 4.12
CA GLU A 26 1.38 10.62 3.06
C GLU A 26 2.90 10.45 2.87
N SER A 27 3.67 10.25 3.95
CA SER A 27 5.13 10.16 3.86
C SER A 27 5.65 8.81 3.37
N ASN A 28 4.84 7.75 3.43
CA ASN A 28 5.28 6.39 3.09
C ASN A 28 4.53 5.73 1.93
N ILE A 29 3.37 6.25 1.51
CA ILE A 29 2.53 5.60 0.50
C ILE A 29 3.25 5.36 -0.82
N ARG A 30 4.07 6.34 -1.27
CA ARG A 30 4.89 6.22 -2.48
C ARG A 30 5.91 5.08 -2.35
N SER A 31 6.68 5.06 -1.26
CA SER A 31 7.70 4.03 -0.99
C SER A 31 7.10 2.64 -0.80
N LEU A 32 5.91 2.52 -0.21
CA LEU A 32 5.20 1.24 -0.09
C LEU A 32 4.79 0.72 -1.47
N LYS A 33 4.30 1.59 -2.35
CA LYS A 33 3.89 1.21 -3.70
C LYS A 33 5.06 0.82 -4.60
N THR A 34 6.18 1.51 -4.51
CA THR A 34 7.37 1.25 -5.35
C THR A 34 8.31 0.20 -4.77
N GLY A 35 8.39 0.11 -3.45
CA GLY A 35 9.36 -0.73 -2.74
C GLY A 35 8.91 -2.17 -2.52
N VAL A 36 7.60 -2.44 -2.44
CA VAL A 36 7.09 -3.80 -2.21
C VAL A 36 6.52 -4.35 -3.51
N SER A 37 7.30 -5.16 -4.21
CA SER A 37 6.86 -5.78 -5.46
C SER A 37 5.71 -6.76 -5.22
N GLY A 38 4.65 -6.66 -6.03
CA GLY A 38 3.54 -7.61 -6.02
C GLY A 38 2.34 -7.26 -5.13
N ILE A 39 2.41 -6.23 -4.26
CA ILE A 39 1.20 -5.74 -3.60
C ILE A 39 0.31 -5.00 -4.61
N ALA A 40 -0.98 -5.34 -4.59
CA ALA A 40 -1.96 -4.74 -5.50
C ALA A 40 -2.27 -3.28 -5.13
N GLY A 41 -2.08 -2.91 -3.86
CA GLY A 41 -2.35 -1.57 -3.35
C GLY A 41 -2.22 -1.50 -1.83
N VAL A 42 -2.81 -0.45 -1.27
CA VAL A 42 -2.82 -0.18 0.17
C VAL A 42 -4.25 0.00 0.68
N LEU A 43 -4.49 -0.39 1.93
CA LEU A 43 -5.71 -0.09 2.67
C LEU A 43 -5.36 0.97 3.72
N VAL A 44 -5.79 2.21 3.49
CA VAL A 44 -5.46 3.34 4.36
C VAL A 44 -6.45 3.38 5.53
N GLY A 45 -5.91 3.41 6.76
CA GLY A 45 -6.68 3.47 8.00
C GLY A 45 -6.98 4.92 8.42
N SER A 46 -6.64 5.29 9.66
CA SER A 46 -6.93 6.62 10.22
C SER A 46 -6.51 7.81 9.36
N ALA A 47 -5.44 7.68 8.58
CA ALA A 47 -4.99 8.73 7.65
C ALA A 47 -6.02 9.04 6.55
N SER A 48 -6.97 8.15 6.25
CA SER A 48 -8.06 8.40 5.30
C SER A 48 -9.17 9.30 5.86
N LEU A 49 -9.14 9.64 7.15
CA LEU A 49 -10.17 10.47 7.79
C LEU A 49 -9.90 11.98 7.63
N ASP A 50 -8.68 12.36 7.22
CA ASP A 50 -8.36 13.69 6.74
C ASP A 50 -8.54 13.72 5.22
N ALA A 51 -9.60 14.38 4.74
CA ALA A 51 -9.94 14.39 3.32
C ALA A 51 -8.84 15.03 2.45
N ASP A 52 -8.25 16.15 2.90
CA ASP A 52 -7.21 16.85 2.16
C ASP A 52 -5.90 16.06 2.18
N GLY A 53 -5.56 15.46 3.33
CA GLY A 53 -4.43 14.54 3.45
C GLY A 53 -4.58 13.31 2.58
N PHE A 54 -5.76 12.72 2.54
CA PHE A 54 -6.03 11.57 1.70
C PHE A 54 -5.98 11.92 0.20
N ALA A 55 -6.45 13.10 -0.21
CA ALA A 55 -6.31 13.57 -1.59
C ALA A 55 -4.84 13.70 -2.00
N ARG A 56 -3.99 14.34 -1.17
CA ARG A 56 -2.53 14.43 -1.44
C ARG A 56 -1.86 13.05 -1.52
N MET A 57 -2.32 12.09 -0.72
CA MET A 57 -1.86 10.71 -0.82
C MET A 57 -2.15 10.08 -2.19
N LEU A 58 -3.31 10.37 -2.78
CA LEU A 58 -3.66 9.88 -4.11
C LEU A 58 -2.77 10.54 -5.18
N ASP A 59 -2.56 11.84 -5.11
CA ASP A 59 -1.68 12.58 -6.03
C ASP A 59 -0.26 12.01 -6.00
N ASN A 60 0.28 11.75 -4.79
CA ASN A 60 1.59 11.15 -4.59
C ASN A 60 1.76 9.77 -5.25
N VAL A 61 0.66 9.02 -5.43
CA VAL A 61 0.67 7.70 -6.07
C VAL A 61 0.41 7.81 -7.57
N MET A 62 -0.44 8.75 -8.01
CA MET A 62 -0.74 8.95 -9.44
C MET A 62 0.44 9.55 -10.21
N GLU A 63 1.28 10.37 -9.59
CA GLU A 63 2.53 10.87 -10.20
C GLU A 63 3.57 9.76 -10.50
N CYS A 64 3.35 8.54 -10.04
CA CYS A 64 4.22 7.39 -10.34
C CYS A 64 3.74 6.53 -11.53
N LEU A 65 2.66 6.91 -12.22
CA LEU A 65 2.15 6.25 -13.45
C LEU A 65 2.65 6.96 -14.71
#